data_AF-A0A6J8BMC7-F1
#
_entry.id   AF-A0A6J8BMC7-F1
#
_cell.length_a   1.000
_cell.length_b   1.000
_cell.length_c   1.000
_cell.angle_alpha   90.00
_cell.angle_beta   90.00
_cell.angle_gamma   90.00
#
_symmetry.space_group_name_H-M   'P 1'
#
loop_
_entity.id
_entity.type
_entity.pdbx_description
1 polymer ?
#
loop_
_entity_poly.entity_id
_entity_poly.type
_entity_poly.pdbx_seq_one_letter_code
_entity_poly.pdbx_strand_id
1 'polypeptide(L)'
;MRMTRRKDPYMIVPLKYEDIYDFKDLPKKNMKFREKDVNGKKIKWLKIRWLRYTKENPDCILFKYKMDDEFREMKVALTSTRGRATEEYQLIKKYTSRQSISAAKKKDLVGLCKKGIIPSEYHEYYKSLLANINVKDTLAETDVEEEKNDSYQD
;
A
#
# COMPACT_ATOMS: atom_id res chain seq x y z
N MET A 1 16.78 -20.48 9.21
CA MET A 1 16.70 -19.87 7.87
C MET A 1 16.13 -20.93 6.92
N ARG A 2 14.92 -20.77 6.37
CA ARG A 2 14.31 -21.78 5.49
C ARG A 2 14.78 -21.53 4.06
N MET A 3 15.64 -22.41 3.52
CA MET A 3 16.08 -22.39 2.13
C MET A 3 15.30 -23.44 1.34
N THR A 4 14.57 -23.03 0.30
CA THR A 4 13.74 -23.93 -0.52
C THR A 4 14.31 -24.21 -1.93
N ARG A 5 15.37 -23.51 -2.37
CA ARG A 5 16.07 -23.79 -3.64
C ARG A 5 17.59 -23.77 -3.46
N ARG A 6 18.29 -24.67 -4.18
CA ARG A 6 19.76 -24.81 -4.16
C ARG A 6 20.50 -23.79 -5.03
N LYS A 7 19.84 -23.25 -6.08
CA LYS A 7 20.35 -22.19 -6.97
C LYS A 7 19.35 -21.04 -6.91
N ASP A 8 19.85 -19.82 -6.70
CA ASP A 8 19.06 -18.59 -6.46
C ASP A 8 18.02 -18.78 -5.34
N PRO A 9 18.48 -18.91 -4.08
CA PRO A 9 17.59 -19.18 -2.96
C PRO A 9 16.59 -18.03 -2.76
N TYR A 10 15.32 -18.39 -2.63
CA TYR A 10 14.29 -17.44 -2.25
C TYR A 10 14.54 -16.94 -0.82
N MET A 11 14.76 -15.63 -0.69
CA MET A 11 14.88 -14.97 0.60
C MET A 11 13.48 -14.76 1.17
N ILE A 12 13.13 -15.54 2.19
CA ILE A 12 11.88 -15.37 2.94
C ILE A 12 12.16 -14.44 4.12
N VAL A 13 11.56 -13.25 4.10
CA VAL A 13 11.61 -12.29 5.21
C VAL A 13 10.26 -12.34 5.95
N PRO A 14 10.18 -12.92 7.16
CA PRO A 14 8.95 -12.95 7.92
C PRO A 14 8.64 -11.55 8.46
N LEU A 15 7.50 -10.99 8.06
CA LEU A 15 7.02 -9.69 8.53
C LEU A 15 6.26 -9.82 9.85
N LYS A 16 6.49 -8.88 10.77
CA LYS A 16 5.72 -8.70 12.01
C LYS A 16 4.74 -7.54 11.84
N TYR A 17 3.79 -7.42 12.78
CA TYR A 17 2.84 -6.30 12.78
C TYR A 17 3.53 -4.93 12.88
N GLU A 18 4.73 -4.90 13.46
CA GLU A 18 5.54 -3.70 13.63
C GLU A 18 6.18 -3.20 12.34
N ASP A 19 6.30 -4.06 11.33
CA ASP A 19 6.91 -3.75 10.02
C ASP A 19 5.87 -3.15 9.06
N ILE A 20 4.61 -3.08 9.46
CA ILE A 20 3.50 -2.58 8.63
C ILE A 20 3.27 -1.10 8.95
N TYR A 21 3.38 -0.25 7.93
CA TYR A 21 3.20 1.19 8.02
C TYR A 21 1.85 1.64 7.43
N ASP A 22 1.32 2.74 7.96
CA ASP A 22 0.13 3.41 7.41
C ASP A 22 0.56 4.52 6.45
N PHE A 23 0.14 4.41 5.19
CA PHE A 23 0.39 5.39 4.14
C PHE A 23 -0.83 6.25 3.81
N LYS A 24 -1.97 6.03 4.46
CA LYS A 24 -3.24 6.72 4.12
C LYS A 24 -3.15 8.23 4.31
N ASP A 25 -2.37 8.67 5.30
CA ASP A 25 -2.20 10.08 5.63
C ASP A 25 -0.90 10.69 5.05
N LEU A 26 -0.04 9.87 4.44
CA LEU A 26 1.17 10.32 3.77
C LEU A 26 0.88 11.38 2.69
N PRO A 27 -0.03 11.15 1.71
CA PRO A 27 -0.28 12.14 0.67
C PRO A 27 -0.94 13.41 1.22
N LYS A 28 -1.82 13.31 2.23
CA LYS A 28 -2.47 14.48 2.83
C LYS A 28 -1.46 15.48 3.42
N LYS A 29 -0.39 14.96 4.02
CA LYS A 29 0.62 15.77 4.71
C LYS A 29 1.74 16.23 3.78
N ASN A 30 2.11 15.42 2.79
CA ASN A 30 3.33 15.65 1.99
C ASN A 30 3.08 15.99 0.52
N MET A 31 1.86 15.77 0.01
CA MET A 31 1.54 15.93 -1.40
C MET A 31 0.33 16.83 -1.58
N LYS A 32 0.54 17.97 -2.25
CA LYS A 32 -0.58 18.73 -2.82
C LYS A 32 -0.78 18.28 -4.25
N PHE A 33 -1.94 17.68 -4.55
CA PHE A 33 -2.34 17.47 -5.94
C PHE A 33 -2.41 18.84 -6.62
N ARG A 34 -1.48 19.09 -7.54
CA ARG A 34 -1.44 20.35 -8.28
C ARG A 34 -2.24 20.22 -9.56
N GLU A 35 -3.01 21.26 -9.85
CA GLU A 35 -3.71 21.37 -11.13
C GLU A 35 -2.81 21.84 -12.26
N LYS A 36 -1.63 22.37 -11.95
CA LYS A 36 -0.72 23.00 -12.91
C LYS A 36 0.69 22.41 -12.80
N ASP A 37 1.36 22.31 -13.94
CA ASP A 37 2.77 21.95 -14.05
C ASP A 37 3.67 23.14 -13.61
N VAL A 38 4.99 22.91 -13.59
CA VAL A 38 5.98 23.95 -13.22
C VAL A 38 5.91 25.17 -14.15
N ASN A 39 5.45 24.99 -15.39
CA ASN A 39 5.28 26.04 -16.39
C ASN A 39 3.90 26.74 -16.30
N GLY A 40 3.08 26.40 -15.30
CA GLY A 40 1.76 26.99 -15.08
C GLY A 40 0.65 26.44 -15.98
N LYS A 41 0.91 25.41 -16.80
CA LYS A 41 -0.08 24.80 -17.68
C LYS A 41 -0.87 23.70 -16.96
N LYS A 42 -2.18 23.64 -17.22
CA LYS A 42 -3.10 22.71 -16.55
C LYS A 42 -2.74 21.24 -16.86
N ILE A 43 -2.67 20.42 -15.81
CA ILE A 43 -2.41 18.99 -15.88
C ILE A 43 -3.73 18.26 -16.14
N LYS A 44 -3.78 17.48 -17.22
CA LYS A 44 -4.92 16.63 -17.56
C LYS A 44 -4.66 15.24 -16.99
N TRP A 45 -4.97 15.04 -15.71
CA TRP A 45 -4.68 13.82 -14.95
C TRP A 45 -5.11 12.53 -15.68
N LEU A 46 -6.35 12.51 -16.19
CA LEU A 46 -6.90 11.35 -16.93
C LEU A 46 -6.20 11.07 -18.27
N LYS A 47 -5.41 12.01 -18.80
CA LYS A 47 -4.65 11.83 -20.05
C LYS A 47 -3.21 11.40 -19.81
N ILE A 48 -2.74 11.39 -18.56
CA ILE A 48 -1.37 10.99 -18.25
C ILE A 48 -1.26 9.50 -18.56
N ARG A 49 -0.29 9.15 -19.41
CA ARG A 49 0.01 7.75 -19.74
C ARG A 49 1.26 7.24 -19.06
N TRP A 50 2.21 8.15 -18.78
CA TRP A 50 3.50 7.83 -18.17
C TRP A 50 3.81 8.75 -17.00
N LEU A 51 4.26 8.13 -15.91
CA LEU A 51 4.79 8.78 -14.72
C LEU A 51 6.21 8.25 -14.48
N ARG A 52 7.15 9.15 -14.18
CA ARG A 52 8.52 8.82 -13.85
C ARG A 52 8.92 9.50 -12.55
N TYR A 53 9.50 8.70 -11.67
CA TYR A 53 10.03 9.10 -10.37
C TYR A 53 11.54 8.89 -10.40
N THR A 54 12.31 9.87 -9.94
CA THR A 54 13.77 9.82 -9.96
C THR A 54 14.33 10.11 -8.58
N LYS A 55 15.44 9.46 -8.23
CA LYS A 55 16.12 9.74 -6.95
C LYS A 55 16.80 11.10 -6.95
N GLU A 56 17.20 11.60 -8.12
CA GLU A 56 17.82 12.93 -8.23
C GLU A 56 16.84 14.04 -7.82
N ASN A 57 15.56 13.90 -8.18
CA ASN A 57 14.52 14.89 -7.92
C ASN A 57 13.31 14.26 -7.20
N PRO A 58 13.40 14.00 -5.89
CA PRO A 58 12.33 13.34 -5.13
C PRO A 58 11.06 14.19 -5.01
N ASP A 59 11.19 15.52 -5.12
CA ASP A 59 10.08 16.47 -4.98
C ASP A 59 9.31 16.71 -6.29
N CYS A 60 9.75 16.07 -7.39
CA CYS A 60 9.17 16.25 -8.71
C CYS A 60 8.69 14.92 -9.29
N ILE A 61 7.52 14.97 -9.90
CA ILE A 61 7.01 13.89 -10.75
C ILE A 61 7.12 14.35 -12.19
N LEU A 62 7.77 13.53 -13.00
CA LEU A 62 7.84 13.70 -14.45
C LEU A 62 6.67 12.94 -15.08
N PHE A 63 5.96 13.55 -16.02
CA PHE A 63 4.81 12.93 -16.67
C PHE A 63 4.74 13.24 -18.16
N LYS A 64 4.09 12.35 -18.92
CA LYS A 64 3.80 12.52 -20.35
C LYS A 64 2.38 12.08 -20.70
N TYR A 65 1.85 12.68 -21.76
CA TYR A 65 0.56 12.28 -22.33
C TYR A 65 0.72 11.23 -23.45
N LYS A 66 1.81 11.30 -24.23
CA LYS A 66 2.19 10.31 -25.26
C LYS A 66 3.61 9.80 -25.03
N MET A 67 3.97 8.72 -25.72
CA MET A 67 5.32 8.13 -25.61
C MET A 67 6.40 9.07 -26.16
N ASP A 68 6.11 9.73 -27.29
CA ASP A 68 7.07 10.57 -28.03
C ASP A 68 7.18 12.00 -27.49
N ASP A 69 6.29 12.41 -26.58
CA ASP A 69 6.33 13.76 -26.00
C ASP A 69 7.57 13.94 -25.09
N GLU A 70 7.98 15.17 -24.83
CA GLU A 70 8.93 15.47 -23.77
C GLU A 70 8.28 15.37 -22.37
N PHE A 71 9.09 15.06 -21.35
CA PHE A 71 8.59 14.99 -19.98
C PHE A 71 8.20 16.39 -19.48
N ARG A 72 7.01 16.49 -18.90
CA ARG A 72 6.56 17.64 -18.14
C ARG A 72 6.80 17.39 -16.67
N GLU A 73 7.06 18.45 -15.90
CA GLU A 73 7.35 18.32 -14.48
C GLU A 73 6.22 18.91 -13.63
N MET A 74 5.87 18.20 -12.56
CA MET A 74 5.03 18.74 -11.50
C MET A 74 5.73 18.61 -10.15
N LYS A 75 5.72 19.68 -9.35
CA LYS A 75 6.24 19.66 -7.98
C LYS A 75 5.20 19.06 -7.03
N VAL A 76 5.59 18.00 -6.32
CA VAL A 76 4.78 17.26 -5.35
C VAL A 76 4.88 17.88 -3.96
N ALA A 77 6.08 18.32 -3.60
CA ALA A 77 6.37 18.82 -2.26
C ALA A 77 5.56 20.07 -1.91
N LEU A 78 5.20 20.18 -0.63
CA LEU A 78 5.05 21.47 0.02
C LEU A 78 6.44 22.11 0.04
N THR A 79 6.84 22.76 -1.04
CA THR A 79 7.88 23.78 -0.95
C THR A 79 7.41 24.74 0.14
N SER A 80 8.11 24.75 1.27
CA SER A 80 7.91 25.71 2.34
C SER A 80 7.96 27.10 1.74
N THR A 81 6.79 27.68 1.51
CA THR A 81 6.66 29.08 1.20
C THR A 81 7.11 29.81 2.45
N ARG A 82 8.37 30.29 2.44
CA ARG A 82 9.07 31.02 3.51
C ARG A 82 9.36 30.21 4.78
N GLY A 83 10.59 29.68 4.85
CA GLY A 83 11.36 29.63 6.11
C GLY A 83 11.04 28.52 7.11
N ARG A 84 10.18 27.54 6.80
CA ARG A 84 10.02 26.33 7.65
C ARG A 84 10.66 25.13 6.97
N ALA A 85 11.62 24.47 7.61
CA ALA A 85 12.12 23.20 7.11
C ALA A 85 10.94 22.22 6.96
N THR A 86 10.88 21.48 5.86
CA THR A 86 9.95 20.36 5.71
C THR A 86 10.35 19.34 6.77
N GLU A 87 9.52 19.15 7.80
CA GLU A 87 9.80 18.13 8.82
C GLU A 87 9.93 16.77 8.13
N GLU A 88 10.97 16.00 8.48
CA GLU A 88 11.12 14.64 7.98
C GLU A 88 9.88 13.83 8.39
N TYR A 89 9.14 13.32 7.41
CA TYR A 89 7.94 12.56 7.69
C TYR A 89 8.32 11.20 8.29
N GLN A 90 7.99 11.03 9.56
CA GLN A 90 8.13 9.75 10.24
C GLN A 90 6.96 8.84 9.84
N LEU A 91 7.27 7.71 9.20
CA LEU A 91 6.27 6.70 8.86
C LEU A 91 5.62 6.18 10.14
N ILE A 92 4.29 6.21 10.17
CA ILE A 92 3.51 5.77 11.32
C ILE A 92 3.23 4.28 11.16
N LYS A 93 3.48 3.48 12.22
CA LYS A 93 3.12 2.06 12.22
C LYS A 93 1.60 1.92 12.13
N LYS A 94 1.12 1.05 11.24
CA LYS A 94 -0.32 0.80 11.07
C LYS A 94 -0.93 0.14 12.30
N TYR A 95 -0.17 -0.74 12.94
CA TYR A 95 -0.61 -1.55 14.06
C TYR A 95 0.30 -1.33 15.26
N THR A 96 -0.30 -1.09 16.43
CA THR A 96 0.41 -0.96 17.71
C THR A 96 0.60 -2.29 18.42
N SER A 97 -0.22 -3.29 18.06
CA SER A 97 -0.21 -4.63 18.65
C SER A 97 -0.58 -5.69 17.61
N ARG A 98 -0.38 -6.97 17.99
CA ARG A 98 -0.82 -8.11 17.17
C ARG A 98 -2.31 -8.03 16.91
N GLN A 99 -2.69 -8.16 15.64
CA GLN A 99 -4.09 -8.13 15.23
C GLN A 99 -4.81 -9.40 15.71
N SER A 100 -5.97 -9.19 16.33
CA SER A 100 -6.87 -10.27 16.75
C SER A 100 -7.78 -10.71 15.59
N ILE A 101 -8.11 -11.99 15.55
CA ILE A 101 -9.15 -12.53 14.67
C ILE A 101 -10.50 -12.57 15.38
N SER A 102 -11.58 -12.80 14.62
CA SER A 102 -12.90 -13.00 15.22
C SER A 102 -12.89 -14.23 16.14
N ALA A 103 -13.69 -14.17 17.22
CA ALA A 103 -13.83 -15.31 18.13
C ALA A 103 -14.36 -16.56 17.42
N ALA A 104 -15.28 -16.38 16.46
CA ALA A 104 -15.81 -17.47 15.62
C ALA A 104 -14.70 -18.13 14.79
N LYS A 105 -13.88 -17.33 14.09
CA LYS A 105 -12.78 -17.83 13.28
C LYS A 105 -11.74 -18.58 14.11
N LYS A 106 -11.40 -18.08 15.31
CA LYS A 106 -10.49 -18.80 16.22
C LYS A 106 -11.05 -20.16 16.62
N LYS A 107 -12.35 -20.21 16.96
CA LYS A 107 -13.02 -21.46 17.33
C LYS A 107 -12.96 -22.48 16.19
N ASP A 108 -13.21 -22.04 14.96
CA ASP A 108 -13.16 -22.91 13.78
C ASP A 108 -11.75 -23.41 13.50
N LEU A 109 -10.73 -22.54 13.54
CA LEU A 109 -9.33 -22.93 13.34
C LEU A 109 -8.86 -23.95 14.39
N VAL A 110 -9.23 -23.76 15.66
CA VAL A 110 -8.95 -24.73 16.73
C VAL A 110 -9.73 -26.04 16.49
N GLY A 111 -10.95 -25.95 15.97
CA GLY A 111 -11.74 -27.11 15.55
C GLY A 111 -11.04 -27.92 14.44
N LEU A 112 -10.47 -27.25 13.44
CA LEU A 112 -9.69 -27.90 12.37
C LEU A 112 -8.42 -28.56 12.91
N CYS A 113 -7.76 -27.95 13.91
CA CYS A 113 -6.64 -28.57 14.61
C CYS A 113 -7.08 -29.87 15.31
N LYS A 114 -8.20 -29.85 16.04
CA LYS A 114 -8.74 -31.03 16.75
C LYS A 114 -9.14 -32.15 15.80
N LYS A 115 -9.66 -31.83 14.62
CA LYS A 115 -10.01 -32.79 13.57
C LYS A 115 -8.80 -33.39 12.85
N GLY A 116 -7.58 -32.92 13.12
CA GLY A 116 -6.37 -33.37 12.45
C GLY A 116 -6.24 -32.91 10.99
N ILE A 117 -7.12 -32.01 10.53
CA ILE A 117 -7.06 -31.46 9.17
C ILE A 117 -5.83 -30.55 9.03
N ILE A 118 -5.56 -29.75 10.07
CA ILE A 118 -4.32 -28.96 10.17
C ILE A 118 -3.25 -29.84 10.83
N PRO A 119 -2.04 -29.95 10.24
CA PRO A 119 -0.94 -30.70 10.84
C PRO A 119 -0.58 -30.20 12.25
N SER A 120 -0.24 -31.13 13.14
CA SER A 120 0.05 -30.87 14.56
C SER A 120 1.17 -29.83 14.77
N GLU A 121 2.14 -29.79 13.86
CA GLU A 121 3.25 -28.82 13.83
C GLU A 121 2.77 -27.35 13.85
N TYR A 122 1.57 -27.09 13.35
CA TYR A 122 1.01 -25.73 13.27
C TYR A 122 0.00 -25.42 14.38
N HIS A 123 -0.35 -26.38 15.24
CA HIS A 123 -1.40 -26.20 16.24
C HIS A 123 -1.06 -25.11 17.25
N GLU A 124 0.20 -25.03 17.67
CA GLU A 124 0.66 -24.01 18.62
C GLU A 124 0.43 -22.59 18.07
N TYR A 125 0.75 -22.39 16.79
CA TYR A 125 0.53 -21.12 16.11
C TYR A 125 -0.95 -20.69 16.16
N TYR A 126 -1.87 -21.56 15.71
CA TYR A 126 -3.29 -21.24 15.70
C TYR A 126 -3.90 -21.04 17.10
N LYS A 127 -3.41 -21.78 18.10
CA LYS A 127 -3.82 -21.61 19.50
C LYS A 127 -3.35 -20.26 20.07
N SER A 128 -2.17 -19.79 19.67
CA SER A 128 -1.57 -18.52 20.10
C SER A 128 -2.22 -17.27 19.51
N LEU A 129 -3.07 -17.39 18.48
CA LEU A 129 -3.75 -16.26 17.87
C LEU A 129 -4.69 -15.56 18.86
N LEU A 130 -4.69 -14.23 18.88
CA LEU A 130 -5.61 -13.46 19.72
C LEU A 130 -7.01 -13.46 19.11
N ALA A 131 -8.04 -13.52 19.96
CA ALA A 131 -9.44 -13.45 19.53
C ALA A 131 -10.13 -12.23 20.13
N ASN A 132 -11.00 -11.59 19.36
CA ASN A 132 -11.82 -10.48 19.80
C ASN A 132 -13.25 -10.65 19.23
N ILE A 133 -14.25 -10.39 20.06
CA ILE A 133 -15.67 -10.51 19.70
C ILE A 133 -16.09 -9.39 18.73
N ASN A 134 -15.45 -8.23 18.83
CA ASN A 134 -15.79 -7.05 18.04
C ASN A 134 -15.21 -7.08 16.62
N VAL A 135 -14.34 -8.04 16.32
CA VAL A 135 -13.79 -8.23 14.97
C VAL A 135 -14.79 -9.02 14.15
N LYS A 136 -15.36 -8.38 13.14
CA LYS A 136 -16.27 -9.03 12.18
C LYS A 136 -15.50 -10.00 11.28
N ASP A 137 -16.11 -11.15 11.02
CA ASP A 137 -15.61 -12.14 10.08
C ASP A 137 -16.22 -11.86 8.70
N THR A 138 -15.66 -10.88 8.01
CA THR A 138 -16.11 -10.48 6.67
C THR A 138 -14.95 -10.55 5.69
N LEU A 139 -15.22 -11.03 4.49
CA LEU A 139 -14.31 -10.85 3.36
C LEU A 139 -14.19 -9.35 3.04
N ALA A 140 -13.05 -8.93 2.50
CA ALA A 140 -12.92 -7.59 1.97
C ALA A 140 -13.96 -7.39 0.84
N GLU A 141 -14.48 -6.18 0.70
CA GLU A 141 -15.27 -5.82 -0.48
C GLU A 141 -14.39 -6.06 -1.72
N THR A 142 -14.92 -6.81 -2.68
CA THR A 142 -14.29 -6.93 -4.01
C THR A 142 -14.39 -5.58 -4.69
N ASP A 143 -13.28 -5.08 -5.23
CA ASP A 143 -13.31 -3.89 -6.07
C ASP A 143 -14.35 -4.09 -7.18
N VAL A 144 -15.28 -3.15 -7.31
CA VAL A 144 -16.28 -3.15 -8.37
C VAL A 144 -15.53 -2.89 -9.68
N GLU A 145 -15.59 -3.82 -10.62
CA GLU A 145 -15.09 -3.63 -11.98
C GLU A 145 -15.71 -2.35 -12.56
N GLU A 146 -14.89 -1.38 -12.95
CA GLU A 146 -15.37 -0.19 -13.66
C GLU A 146 -15.91 -0.63 -15.02
N GLU A 147 -17.23 -0.59 -15.21
CA GLU A 147 -17.84 -0.78 -16.53
C GLU A 147 -17.30 0.30 -17.48
N LYS A 148 -16.51 -0.13 -18.47
CA LYS A 148 -16.06 0.70 -19.58
C LYS A 148 -17.27 1.17 -20.38
N ASN A 149 -17.67 2.42 -20.23
CA ASN A 149 -18.50 3.09 -21.21
C ASN A 149 -17.58 3.67 -22.31
N ASP A 150 -17.10 2.79 -23.20
CA ASP A 150 -16.37 3.17 -24.41
C ASP A 150 -17.36 3.74 -25.44
N SER A 151 -17.71 5.03 -25.32
CA SER A 151 -18.23 5.81 -26.46
C SER A 151 -17.18 6.83 -26.89
N TYR A 152 -16.23 6.37 -27.71
CA TYR A 152 -15.48 7.28 -28.57
C TYR A 152 -16.43 7.74 -29.67
N GLN A 153 -16.81 9.02 -29.66
CA GLN A 153 -17.27 9.70 -30.86
C GLN A 153 -16.18 10.68 -31.28
N ASP A 154 -15.78 10.54 -32.55
CA ASP A 154 -14.79 11.35 -33.28
C ASP A 154 -15.16 12.84 -33.36
#